data_AF-A0A963RWE7-F1
#
_entry.id   AF-A0A963RWE7-F1
#
_cell.length_a   1.000
_cell.length_b   1.000
_cell.length_c   1.000
_cell.angle_alpha   90.00
_cell.angle_beta   90.00
_cell.angle_gamma   90.00
#
_symmetry.space_group_name_H-M   'P 1'
#
loop_
_entity.id
_entity.type
_entity.pdbx_description
1 polymer ?
#
loop_
_entity_poly.entity_id
_entity_poly.type
_entity_poly.pdbx_seq_one_letter_code
_entity_poly.pdbx_strand_id
1 'polypeptide(L)'
;FALACVLAGAPALEALMAYAFGWSENMVQAAIKAVPLGQSAGQRILARLAGEIPAAVAHALAVDDDGRQSFSPMLAILSARHEVQYSRLFRS
;
A
#
# COMPACT_ATOMS: atom_id res chain seq x y z
N PHE A 1 7.75 3.68 11.32
CA PHE A 1 6.31 3.72 11.60
C PHE A 1 5.94 2.83 12.78
N ALA A 2 6.03 1.50 12.65
CA ALA A 2 5.64 0.55 13.72
C ALA A 2 6.24 0.86 15.09
N LEU A 3 7.56 1.07 15.19
CA LEU A 3 8.22 1.45 16.45
C LEU A 3 7.62 2.74 17.06
N ALA A 4 7.33 3.75 16.24
CA ALA A 4 6.74 5.00 16.72
C ALA A 4 5.32 4.78 17.27
N CYS A 5 4.50 3.95 16.62
CA CYS A 5 3.17 3.58 17.11
C CYS A 5 3.25 2.85 18.46
N VAL A 6 4.20 1.92 18.60
CA VAL A 6 4.44 1.21 19.88
C VAL A 6 4.83 2.19 20.97
N LEU A 7 5.78 3.09 20.71
CA LEU A 7 6.22 4.09 21.68
C LEU A 7 5.13 5.10 22.06
N ALA A 8 4.18 5.36 21.14
CA ALA A 8 3.02 6.21 21.39
C ALA A 8 1.86 5.48 22.08
N GLY A 9 1.98 4.17 22.33
CA GLY A 9 0.90 3.36 22.91
C GLY A 9 -0.29 3.15 21.97
N ALA A 10 -0.11 3.29 20.66
CA ALA A 10 -1.17 3.10 19.68
C ALA A 10 -1.50 1.60 19.52
N PRO A 11 -2.78 1.19 19.62
CA PRO A 11 -3.22 -0.17 19.34
C PRO A 11 -2.81 -0.64 17.93
N ALA A 12 -2.35 -1.89 17.82
CA ALA A 12 -1.86 -2.45 16.57
C ALA A 12 -2.90 -2.41 15.45
N LEU A 13 -4.17 -2.70 15.78
CA LEU A 13 -5.29 -2.64 14.83
C LEU A 13 -5.39 -1.25 14.17
N GLU A 14 -5.45 -0.19 14.98
CA GLU A 14 -5.60 1.19 14.50
C GLU A 14 -4.36 1.65 13.73
N ALA A 15 -3.16 1.28 14.20
CA ALA A 15 -1.92 1.58 13.51
C ALA A 15 -1.87 0.93 12.12
N LEU A 16 -2.30 -0.33 12.00
CA LEU A 16 -2.36 -1.06 10.73
C LEU A 16 -3.43 -0.49 9.79
N MET A 17 -4.62 -0.15 10.30
CA MET A 17 -5.68 0.49 9.53
C MET A 17 -5.21 1.83 8.93
N ALA A 18 -4.59 2.69 9.75
CA ALA A 18 -4.07 3.98 9.32
C ALA A 18 -2.94 3.82 8.29
N TYR A 19 -2.02 2.89 8.51
CA TYR A 19 -0.92 2.61 7.59
C TYR A 19 -1.43 2.11 6.24
N ALA A 20 -2.36 1.14 6.25
CA ALA A 20 -2.94 0.57 5.03
C ALA A 20 -3.70 1.62 4.21
N PHE A 21 -4.42 2.53 4.87
CA PHE A 21 -5.11 3.61 4.18
C PHE A 21 -4.13 4.60 3.57
N GLY A 22 -3.14 5.07 4.33
CA GLY A 22 -2.13 6.01 3.82
C GLY A 22 -1.30 5.43 2.66
N TRP A 23 -1.00 4.13 2.70
CA TRP A 23 -0.37 3.44 1.58
C TRP A 23 -1.29 3.39 0.35
N SER A 24 -2.55 3.01 0.54
CA SER A 24 -3.55 2.92 -0.54
C SER A 24 -3.78 4.27 -1.21
N GLU A 25 -3.90 5.35 -0.42
CA GLU A 25 -4.04 6.71 -0.92
C GLU A 25 -2.86 7.11 -1.81
N ASN A 26 -1.63 6.83 -1.35
CA ASN A 26 -0.42 7.12 -2.13
C ASN A 26 -0.41 6.36 -3.46
N MET A 27 -0.75 5.07 -3.46
CA MET A 27 -0.85 4.27 -4.68
C MET A 27 -1.90 4.82 -5.66
N VAL A 28 -3.05 5.28 -5.15
CA VAL A 28 -4.08 5.93 -5.99
C VAL A 28 -3.57 7.24 -6.58
N GLN A 29 -2.85 8.06 -5.81
CA GLN A 29 -2.24 9.31 -6.33
C GLN A 29 -1.20 9.05 -7.41
N ALA A 30 -0.41 7.98 -7.27
CA ALA A 30 0.52 7.56 -8.32
C ALA A 30 -0.23 7.10 -9.58
N ALA A 31 -1.28 6.29 -9.43
CA ALA A 31 -2.09 5.79 -10.54
C ALA A 31 -2.79 6.92 -11.33
N ILE A 32 -3.31 7.93 -10.62
CA ILE A 32 -3.91 9.13 -11.26
C ILE A 32 -2.93 9.79 -12.24
N LYS A 33 -1.67 9.91 -11.84
CA LYS A 33 -0.63 10.57 -12.66
C LYS A 33 -0.09 9.66 -13.76
N ALA A 34 0.10 8.37 -13.46
CA ALA A 34 0.72 7.42 -14.39
C ALA A 34 -0.24 6.90 -15.48
N VAL A 35 -1.54 6.74 -15.17
CA VAL A 35 -2.57 6.14 -16.05
C VAL A 35 -3.58 7.19 -16.57
N PRO A 36 -3.21 8.48 -16.58
CA PRO A 36 -4.11 9.64 -16.70
C PRO A 36 -5.56 9.48 -16.19
N LEU A 37 -5.76 9.03 -14.94
CA LEU A 37 -7.13 8.91 -14.38
C LEU A 37 -7.67 10.26 -13.89
N GLY A 38 -8.99 10.46 -14.01
CA GLY A 38 -9.66 11.59 -13.37
C GLY A 38 -9.77 11.45 -11.84
N GLN A 39 -9.84 12.57 -11.12
CA GLN A 39 -9.95 12.59 -9.65
C GLN A 39 -11.13 11.76 -9.12
N SER A 40 -12.29 11.84 -9.78
CA SER A 40 -13.46 11.04 -9.39
C SER A 40 -13.22 9.54 -9.54
N ALA A 41 -12.42 9.10 -10.53
CA ALA A 41 -12.05 7.70 -10.66
C ALA A 41 -11.09 7.28 -9.54
N GLY A 42 -10.13 8.14 -9.19
CA GLY A 42 -9.24 7.93 -8.05
C GLY A 42 -10.00 7.73 -6.74
N GLN A 43 -10.98 8.61 -6.45
CA GLN A 43 -11.82 8.49 -5.25
C GLN A 43 -12.62 7.19 -5.21
N ARG A 44 -13.17 6.74 -6.35
CA ARG A 44 -13.85 5.43 -6.41
C ARG A 44 -12.91 4.26 -6.14
N ILE A 45 -11.68 4.33 -6.63
CA ILE A 45 -10.67 3.30 -6.36
C ILE A 45 -10.32 3.30 -4.87
N LEU A 46 -10.03 4.47 -4.29
CA LEU A 46 -9.68 4.59 -2.87
C LEU A 46 -10.81 4.11 -1.96
N ALA A 47 -12.07 4.44 -2.28
CA ALA A 47 -13.23 3.96 -1.53
C ALA A 47 -13.35 2.43 -1.55
N ARG A 48 -13.09 1.79 -2.70
CA ARG A 48 -13.05 0.33 -2.80
C ARG A 48 -11.92 -0.26 -1.96
N LEU A 49 -10.71 0.29 -2.08
CA LEU A 49 -9.56 -0.16 -1.29
C LEU A 49 -9.84 -0.02 0.22
N ALA A 50 -10.43 1.09 0.64
CA ALA A 50 -10.81 1.31 2.04
C ALA A 50 -11.77 0.24 2.57
N GLY A 51 -12.64 -0.31 1.73
CA GLY A 51 -13.51 -1.45 2.07
C GLY A 51 -12.77 -2.78 2.25
N GLU A 52 -11.64 -2.98 1.57
CA GLU A 52 -10.84 -4.21 1.64
C GLU A 52 -9.83 -4.20 2.81
N ILE A 53 -9.46 -3.00 3.29
CA ILE A 53 -8.45 -2.83 4.36
C ILE A 53 -8.77 -3.65 5.63
N PRO A 54 -10.00 -3.66 6.18
CA PRO A 54 -10.30 -4.41 7.40
C PRO A 54 -9.96 -5.89 7.29
N ALA A 55 -10.27 -6.53 6.15
CA ALA A 55 -9.98 -7.94 5.92
C ALA A 55 -8.46 -8.19 5.79
N ALA A 56 -7.75 -7.30 5.08
CA ALA A 56 -6.29 -7.37 4.95
C ALA A 56 -5.59 -7.20 6.31
N VAL A 57 -6.07 -6.27 7.16
CA VAL A 57 -5.53 -6.05 8.51
C VAL A 57 -5.83 -7.23 9.43
N ALA A 58 -7.04 -7.78 9.39
CA ALA A 58 -7.38 -8.99 10.15
C ALA A 58 -6.48 -10.17 9.76
N HIS A 59 -6.22 -10.35 8.46
CA HIS A 59 -5.28 -11.35 7.99
C HIS A 59 -3.85 -11.08 8.50
N ALA A 60 -3.36 -9.84 8.39
CA ALA A 60 -2.01 -9.48 8.84
C ALA A 60 -1.80 -9.68 10.35
N LEU A 61 -2.84 -9.49 11.17
CA LEU A 61 -2.81 -9.76 12.61
C LEU A 61 -2.81 -11.26 12.96
N ALA A 62 -3.37 -12.10 12.08
CA ALA A 62 -3.48 -13.54 12.30
C ALA A 62 -2.28 -14.32 11.77
N VAL A 63 -1.51 -13.77 10.82
CA VAL A 63 -0.32 -14.42 10.25
C VAL A 63 0.83 -14.38 11.26
N ASP A 64 1.34 -15.56 11.59
CA ASP A 64 2.52 -15.76 12.41
C ASP A 64 3.81 -15.41 11.66
N ASP A 65 4.93 -15.40 12.38
CA ASP A 65 6.22 -15.01 11.79
C ASP A 65 6.66 -15.95 10.65
N ASP A 66 6.40 -17.26 10.76
CA ASP A 66 6.75 -18.26 9.76
C ASP A 66 5.85 -18.19 8.50
N GLY A 67 4.62 -17.71 8.64
CA GLY A 67 3.68 -17.52 7.55
C GLY A 67 3.85 -16.21 6.77
N ARG A 68 4.70 -15.28 7.24
CA ARG A 68 4.93 -14.02 6.54
C ARG A 68 5.75 -14.23 5.28
N GLN A 69 5.14 -13.91 4.13
CA GLN A 69 5.82 -13.91 2.84
C GLN A 69 5.51 -12.65 2.05
N SER A 70 6.48 -12.20 1.26
CA SER A 70 6.31 -11.14 0.26
C SER A 70 6.47 -11.72 -1.14
N PHE A 71 5.59 -12.67 -1.50
CA PHE A 71 5.64 -13.34 -2.80
C PHE A 71 4.88 -12.53 -3.85
N SER A 72 5.55 -11.52 -4.42
CA SER A 72 5.04 -10.68 -5.51
C SER A 72 6.01 -10.65 -6.69
N PRO A 73 6.18 -11.76 -7.43
CA PRO A 73 7.23 -11.89 -8.44
C PRO A 73 7.10 -10.84 -9.57
N MET A 74 5.87 -10.53 -9.98
CA MET A 74 5.65 -9.50 -11.00
C MET A 74 6.00 -8.10 -10.51
N LEU A 75 5.75 -7.79 -9.22
CA LEU A 75 6.16 -6.53 -8.63
C LEU A 75 7.70 -6.42 -8.65
N ALA A 76 8.41 -7.47 -8.22
CA ALA A 76 9.87 -7.48 -8.23
C ALA A 76 10.46 -7.27 -9.63
N ILE A 77 9.92 -7.95 -10.65
CA ILE A 77 10.35 -7.79 -12.04
C ILE A 77 10.11 -6.36 -12.54
N LEU A 78 8.92 -5.79 -12.27
CA LEU A 78 8.57 -4.44 -12.70
C LEU A 78 9.41 -3.38 -11.98
N SER A 79 9.69 -3.55 -10.68
CA SER A 79 10.58 -2.68 -9.93
C SER A 79 12.01 -2.69 -10.48
N ALA A 80 12.56 -3.87 -10.83
CA ALA A 80 13.88 -3.96 -11.45
C ALA A 80 13.92 -3.26 -12.82
N ARG A 81 12.86 -3.37 -13.62
CA ARG A 81 12.76 -2.67 -14.90
C ARG A 81 12.67 -1.14 -14.75
N HIS A 82 12.04 -0.66 -13.67
CA HIS A 82 11.96 0.78 -13.38
C HIS A 82 13.34 1.42 -13.16
N GLU A 83 14.36 0.66 -12.79
CA GLU A 83 15.73 1.15 -12.65
C GLU A 83 16.29 1.71 -13.96
N VAL A 84 16.05 1.02 -15.08
CA VAL A 84 16.60 1.31 -16.41
C VAL A 84 15.60 1.99 -17.35
N GLN A 85 14.45 2.42 -16.83
CA GLN A 85 13.42 3.07 -17.63
C GLN A 85 13.90 4.45 -18.12
N TYR A 86 13.85 4.66 -19.45
CA TYR A 86 14.37 5.88 -20.09
C TYR A 86 13.68 7.18 -19.62
N SER A 87 12.35 7.17 -19.50
CA SER A 87 11.58 8.31 -18.97
C SER A 87 10.84 7.91 -17.70
N ARG A 88 11.15 8.59 -16.59
CA ARG A 88 10.57 8.29 -15.26
C ARG A 88 9.94 9.52 -14.65
N LEU A 89 8.68 9.37 -14.21
CA LEU A 89 7.96 10.36 -13.44
C LEU A 89 8.19 10.19 -11.93
N PHE A 90 8.50 8.97 -11.50
CA PHE A 90 8.72 8.58 -10.12
C PHE A 90 10.15 8.07 -9.90
N ARG A 91 10.57 8.05 -8.65
CA ARG A 91 11.93 7.65 -8.24
C ARG A 91 12.05 6.14 -7.95
N SER A 92 10.91 5.46 -7.74
CA SER A 92 10.75 4.02 -7.51
C SER A 92 9.30 3.62 -7.70
#